data_AF-A0A094D5J9-F1
#
_entry.id   AF-A0A094D5J9-F1
#
_cell.length_a   1.000
_cell.length_b   1.000
_cell.length_c   1.000
_cell.angle_alpha   90.00
_cell.angle_beta   90.00
_cell.angle_gamma   90.00
#
_symmetry.space_group_name_H-M   'P 1'
#
loop_
_entity.id
_entity.type
_entity.pdbx_description
1 polymer ?
#
loop_
_entity_poly.entity_id
_entity_poly.type
_entity_poly.pdbx_seq_one_letter_code
_entity_poly.pdbx_strand_id
1 'polypeptide(L)'
;MQRSKDKGSLRVAYKYTLCLLCLATTLSFNPLYTTMKLNLVLVASILSVLAQANPIAAPEADPAPLPEALDKRADKSCKVTVNGVNCRRGAGTGYSVKYVIGTSYTFGVRCKANGENISGNKVWDWIPGWGCWIAAINTNSGCETGVPWC
;
A
#
# COMPACT_ATOMS: atom_id res chain seq x y z
N MET A 1 13.47 -25.36 -57.85
CA MET A 1 12.60 -25.94 -56.79
C MET A 1 12.51 -24.93 -55.65
N GLN A 2 11.39 -24.20 -55.57
CA GLN A 2 11.13 -23.17 -54.55
C GLN A 2 10.18 -23.75 -53.50
N ARG A 3 10.59 -23.81 -52.23
CA ARG A 3 9.81 -24.31 -51.08
C ARG A 3 10.00 -23.29 -49.94
N SER A 4 9.16 -22.26 -49.83
CA SER A 4 7.86 -22.23 -49.14
C SER A 4 7.93 -22.35 -47.60
N LYS A 5 7.70 -21.18 -46.97
CA LYS A 5 6.83 -20.90 -45.80
C LYS A 5 7.45 -20.85 -44.40
N ASP A 6 7.76 -19.61 -44.03
CA ASP A 6 7.38 -18.94 -42.78
C ASP A 6 6.27 -19.64 -41.97
N LYS A 7 6.58 -20.01 -40.73
CA LYS A 7 5.61 -20.48 -39.71
C LYS A 7 5.91 -19.89 -38.32
N GLY A 8 6.20 -18.58 -38.25
CA GLY A 8 6.37 -17.87 -36.97
C GLY A 8 5.19 -16.96 -36.57
N SER A 9 4.39 -16.52 -37.54
CA SER A 9 3.42 -15.42 -37.38
C SER A 9 1.96 -15.87 -37.21
N LEU A 10 1.72 -16.94 -36.44
CA LEU A 10 0.35 -17.46 -36.22
C LEU A 10 -0.05 -17.68 -34.75
N ARG A 11 0.83 -17.37 -33.80
CA ARG A 11 0.54 -17.57 -32.36
C ARG A 11 -0.03 -16.34 -31.66
N VAL A 12 -0.03 -15.17 -32.31
CA VAL A 12 -0.48 -13.90 -31.70
C VAL A 12 -1.98 -13.64 -31.93
N ALA A 13 -2.59 -14.24 -32.95
CA ALA A 13 -4.00 -14.02 -33.27
C ALA A 13 -5.00 -14.78 -32.38
N TYR A 14 -4.55 -15.82 -31.64
CA TYR A 14 -5.48 -16.71 -30.92
C TYR A 14 -5.86 -16.23 -29.51
N LYS A 15 -5.18 -15.21 -28.97
CA LYS A 15 -5.49 -14.68 -27.64
C LYS A 15 -6.51 -13.53 -27.62
N TYR A 16 -6.78 -12.91 -28.77
CA TYR A 16 -7.69 -11.76 -28.86
C TYR A 16 -9.14 -12.15 -29.19
N THR A 17 -9.39 -13.37 -29.65
CA THR A 17 -10.73 -13.85 -30.03
C THR A 17 -11.56 -14.34 -28.84
N LEU A 18 -10.98 -14.46 -27.64
CA LEU A 18 -11.68 -14.92 -26.44
C LEU A 18 -12.35 -13.78 -25.64
N CYS A 19 -12.27 -12.53 -26.12
CA CYS A 19 -12.80 -11.34 -25.44
C CYS A 19 -14.19 -10.90 -25.94
N LEU A 20 -14.81 -11.63 -26.87
CA LEU A 20 -16.01 -11.16 -27.61
C LEU A 20 -17.28 -12.00 -27.42
N LEU A 21 -17.31 -12.93 -26.46
CA LEU A 21 -18.49 -13.79 -26.20
C LEU A 21 -19.17 -13.60 -24.82
N CYS A 22 -18.80 -12.57 -24.05
CA CYS A 22 -19.51 -12.23 -22.80
C CYS A 22 -20.52 -11.07 -22.94
N LEU A 23 -20.83 -10.63 -24.17
CA LEU A 23 -21.90 -9.68 -24.46
C LEU A 23 -23.14 -10.44 -24.93
N ALA A 24 -23.93 -10.97 -23.99
CA ALA A 24 -25.39 -11.08 -24.07
C ALA A 24 -25.89 -12.21 -23.15
N THR A 25 -26.19 -11.88 -21.90
CA THR A 25 -27.28 -12.58 -21.20
C THR A 25 -27.90 -11.68 -20.14
N THR A 26 -29.20 -11.47 -20.34
CA THR A 26 -30.25 -11.19 -19.34
C THR A 26 -30.24 -9.84 -18.65
N LEU A 27 -30.85 -8.87 -19.34
CA LEU A 27 -31.70 -7.86 -18.73
C LEU A 27 -32.81 -8.56 -17.93
N SER A 28 -32.79 -8.42 -16.61
CA SER A 28 -33.97 -8.54 -15.76
C SER A 28 -34.33 -7.16 -15.24
N PHE A 29 -35.34 -6.55 -15.87
CA PHE A 29 -36.11 -5.46 -15.29
C PHE A 29 -37.01 -6.02 -14.19
N ASN A 30 -37.12 -5.30 -13.06
CA ASN A 30 -38.29 -5.06 -12.21
C ASN A 30 -37.86 -4.66 -10.78
N PRO A 31 -38.66 -3.93 -10.00
CA PRO A 31 -39.21 -2.61 -10.28
C PRO A 31 -39.02 -1.64 -9.09
N LEU A 32 -39.40 -0.39 -9.33
CA LEU A 32 -39.87 0.67 -8.43
C LEU A 32 -39.81 0.48 -6.89
N TYR A 33 -39.35 1.57 -6.26
CA TYR A 33 -39.84 2.17 -4.99
C TYR A 33 -39.73 1.34 -3.70
N THR A 34 -38.89 1.82 -2.78
CA THR A 34 -39.31 1.98 -1.38
C THR A 34 -38.62 3.21 -0.78
N THR A 35 -39.39 4.29 -0.71
CA THR A 35 -39.17 5.48 0.12
C THR A 35 -39.42 5.17 1.60
N MET A 36 -38.83 6.01 2.47
CA MET A 36 -39.14 6.21 3.90
C MET A 36 -38.69 5.07 4.84
N LYS A 37 -38.07 5.35 5.99
CA LYS A 37 -38.57 6.24 7.03
C LYS A 37 -37.44 6.92 7.83
N LEU A 38 -37.51 8.25 7.85
CA LEU A 38 -36.90 9.12 8.85
C LEU A 38 -37.75 8.99 10.12
N ASN A 39 -37.25 8.29 11.15
CA ASN A 39 -37.94 8.25 12.45
C ASN A 39 -37.49 9.46 13.27
N LEU A 40 -38.21 10.55 13.07
CA LEU A 40 -38.26 11.73 13.93
C LEU A 40 -39.46 11.55 14.88
N VAL A 41 -39.22 11.12 16.12
CA VAL A 41 -40.23 11.00 17.20
C VAL A 41 -39.52 11.45 18.50
N LEU A 42 -39.77 12.69 18.94
CA LEU A 42 -40.68 13.07 20.04
C LEU A 42 -39.91 13.10 21.38
N VAL A 43 -39.34 14.26 21.75
CA VAL A 43 -39.96 15.35 22.54
C VAL A 43 -40.08 15.00 24.03
N ALA A 44 -39.50 15.91 24.84
CA ALA A 44 -39.80 16.23 26.23
C ALA A 44 -39.76 15.05 27.21
N SER A 45 -38.85 15.01 28.17
CA SER A 45 -38.93 15.71 29.46
C SER A 45 -37.78 15.09 30.27
N ILE A 46 -36.94 15.78 31.02
CA ILE A 46 -37.21 16.34 32.34
C ILE A 46 -36.00 17.23 32.64
N LEU A 47 -36.20 18.55 32.64
CA LEU A 47 -35.24 19.50 33.20
C LEU A 47 -35.57 19.63 34.69
N SER A 48 -34.77 19.05 35.58
CA SER A 48 -34.69 19.41 37.02
C SER A 48 -33.62 18.56 37.71
N VAL A 49 -32.38 19.05 37.77
CA VAL A 49 -31.47 18.69 38.87
C VAL A 49 -30.93 19.98 39.47
N LEU A 50 -31.18 20.11 40.77
CA LEU A 50 -30.88 21.21 41.65
C LEU A 50 -29.38 21.50 41.66
N ALA A 51 -29.04 22.79 41.60
CA ALA A 51 -27.71 23.31 41.83
C ALA A 51 -27.28 23.02 43.28
N GLN A 52 -26.35 22.08 43.46
CA GLN A 52 -25.53 21.96 44.67
C GLN A 52 -24.19 22.60 44.37
N ALA A 53 -24.01 23.85 44.81
CA ALA A 53 -22.72 24.53 44.82
C ALA A 53 -21.84 23.92 45.92
N ASN A 54 -21.15 22.83 45.61
CA ASN A 54 -20.00 22.38 46.38
C ASN A 54 -18.76 23.11 45.85
N PRO A 55 -17.88 23.68 46.68
CA PRO A 55 -16.56 24.11 46.23
C PRO A 55 -15.76 22.85 45.88
N ILE A 56 -15.85 22.43 44.61
CA ILE A 56 -15.00 21.41 44.04
C ILE A 56 -13.63 22.06 43.85
N ALA A 57 -12.66 21.57 44.61
CA ALA A 57 -11.26 21.76 44.33
C ALA A 57 -11.03 21.55 42.84
N ALA A 58 -10.52 22.57 42.16
CA ALA A 58 -10.22 22.49 40.74
C ALA A 58 -9.34 21.25 40.52
N PRO A 59 -9.75 20.27 39.69
CA PRO A 59 -8.78 19.33 39.18
C PRO A 59 -7.76 20.19 38.43
N GLU A 60 -6.52 20.20 38.91
CA GLU A 60 -5.40 20.70 38.13
C GLU A 60 -5.52 20.05 36.76
N ALA A 61 -5.72 20.89 35.75
CA ALA A 61 -5.79 20.44 34.38
C ALA A 61 -4.46 19.75 34.09
N ASP A 62 -4.52 18.42 34.00
CA ASP A 62 -3.45 17.60 33.45
C ASP A 62 -2.98 18.28 32.15
N PRO A 63 -1.67 18.51 31.95
CA PRO A 63 -1.19 19.18 30.75
C PRO A 63 -1.75 18.43 29.55
N ALA A 64 -2.49 19.14 28.69
CA ALA A 64 -2.96 18.60 27.42
C ALA A 64 -1.80 17.82 26.77
N PRO A 65 -2.00 16.56 26.35
CA PRO A 65 -0.97 15.81 25.67
C PRO A 65 -0.38 16.70 24.58
N LEU A 66 0.91 17.00 24.69
CA LEU A 66 1.67 17.66 23.64
C LEU A 66 1.30 16.92 22.35
N PRO A 67 0.86 17.59 21.27
CA PRO A 67 0.63 16.89 20.02
C PRO A 67 1.93 16.18 19.70
N GLU A 68 1.95 14.84 19.81
CA GLU A 68 3.04 14.02 19.30
C GLU A 68 3.26 14.54 17.88
N ALA A 69 4.41 15.19 17.67
CA ALA A 69 4.72 15.74 16.39
C ALA A 69 4.46 14.61 15.39
N LEU A 70 3.57 14.87 14.43
CA LEU A 70 3.40 14.05 13.25
C LEU A 70 4.71 14.16 12.43
N ASP A 71 5.80 13.66 12.99
CA ASP A 71 7.06 13.46 12.32
C ASP A 71 6.84 12.30 11.37
N LYS A 72 6.20 12.59 10.23
CA LYS A 72 6.41 11.79 9.03
C LYS A 72 7.89 11.86 8.73
N ARG A 73 8.68 10.96 9.34
CA ARG A 73 10.09 10.79 9.04
C ARG A 73 10.21 10.71 7.53
N ALA A 74 10.88 11.67 6.91
CA ALA A 74 11.03 11.71 5.46
C ALA A 74 11.66 10.39 4.97
N ASP A 75 11.14 9.84 3.86
CA ASP A 75 11.74 8.67 3.24
C ASP A 75 13.14 9.04 2.73
N LYS A 76 14.11 8.16 2.93
CA LYS A 76 15.44 8.32 2.36
C LYS A 76 15.39 8.05 0.86
N SER A 77 15.80 9.01 0.05
CA SER A 77 15.90 8.82 -1.40
C SER A 77 17.08 7.91 -1.74
N CYS A 78 16.79 6.81 -2.45
CA CYS A 78 17.76 5.83 -2.92
C CYS A 78 17.50 5.47 -4.38
N LYS A 79 18.49 4.86 -5.04
CA LYS A 79 18.40 4.39 -6.42
C LYS A 79 18.82 2.94 -6.55
N VAL A 80 18.19 2.24 -7.49
CA VAL A 80 18.64 0.91 -7.91
C VAL A 80 19.90 1.03 -8.76
N THR A 81 20.91 0.19 -8.51
CA THR A 81 22.19 0.20 -9.23
C THR A 81 22.30 -0.85 -10.33
N VAL A 82 21.48 -1.91 -10.26
CA VAL A 82 21.48 -3.02 -11.23
C VAL A 82 20.13 -3.17 -11.93
N ASN A 83 20.10 -3.81 -13.09
CA ASN A 83 18.85 -3.98 -13.84
C ASN A 83 18.13 -5.27 -13.42
N GLY A 84 16.79 -5.28 -13.44
CA GLY A 84 15.99 -6.46 -13.16
C GLY A 84 15.87 -6.81 -11.67
N VAL A 85 15.84 -5.82 -10.79
CA VAL A 85 15.76 -6.04 -9.34
C VAL A 85 14.34 -6.40 -8.93
N ASN A 86 14.19 -7.49 -8.18
CA ASN A 86 12.90 -7.93 -7.68
C ASN A 86 12.52 -7.17 -6.41
N CYS A 87 11.42 -6.42 -6.46
CA CYS A 87 10.76 -5.91 -5.26
C CYS A 87 9.78 -6.95 -4.74
N ARG A 88 9.96 -7.39 -3.50
CA ARG A 88 9.28 -8.57 -2.96
C ARG A 88 8.38 -8.24 -1.79
N ARG A 89 7.41 -9.10 -1.50
CA ARG A 89 6.48 -8.90 -0.38
C ARG A 89 7.11 -9.03 1.01
N GLY A 90 8.31 -9.59 1.11
CA GLY A 90 9.06 -9.72 2.35
C GLY A 90 10.57 -9.64 2.10
N ALA A 91 11.32 -9.54 3.19
CA ALA A 91 12.78 -9.43 3.22
C ALA A 91 13.45 -10.79 2.93
N GLY A 92 13.27 -11.30 1.71
CA GLY A 92 13.82 -12.59 1.28
C GLY A 92 13.45 -12.95 -0.16
N THR A 93 14.23 -13.81 -0.78
CA THR A 93 14.03 -14.29 -2.16
C THR A 93 12.89 -15.31 -2.28
N GLY A 94 12.48 -15.95 -1.17
CA GLY A 94 11.31 -16.83 -1.11
C GLY A 94 9.95 -16.12 -1.17
N TYR A 95 9.91 -14.80 -0.96
CA TYR A 95 8.67 -14.03 -1.05
C TYR A 95 8.31 -13.71 -2.50
N SER A 96 7.01 -13.64 -2.81
CA SER A 96 6.53 -13.31 -4.15
C SER A 96 7.01 -11.93 -4.62
N VAL A 97 7.36 -11.87 -5.91
CA VAL A 97 7.76 -10.64 -6.59
C VAL A 97 6.53 -9.80 -6.87
N LYS A 98 6.56 -8.54 -6.47
CA LYS A 98 5.52 -7.54 -6.75
C LYS A 98 5.87 -6.73 -8.00
N TYR A 99 7.13 -6.35 -8.15
CA TYR A 99 7.65 -5.58 -9.28
C TYR A 99 9.05 -6.04 -9.67
N VAL A 100 9.39 -5.86 -10.95
CA VAL A 100 10.76 -5.97 -11.46
C VAL A 100 11.19 -4.56 -11.86
N ILE A 101 12.31 -4.10 -11.31
CA ILE A 101 12.73 -2.69 -11.38
C ILE A 101 13.98 -2.56 -12.23
N GLY A 102 13.97 -1.55 -13.10
CA GLY A 102 15.11 -1.19 -13.92
C GLY A 102 16.21 -0.45 -13.13
N THR A 103 17.41 -0.39 -13.70
CA THR A 103 18.49 0.41 -13.12
C THR A 103 18.13 1.90 -13.09
N SER A 104 18.73 2.66 -12.15
CA SER A 104 18.57 4.11 -11.99
C SER A 104 17.17 4.59 -11.59
N TYR A 105 16.25 3.68 -11.24
CA TYR A 105 14.99 4.07 -10.64
C TYR A 105 15.21 4.59 -9.22
N THR A 106 14.68 5.79 -8.93
CA THR A 106 14.76 6.42 -7.60
C THR A 106 13.49 6.17 -6.79
N PHE A 107 13.64 5.87 -5.51
CA PHE A 107 12.54 5.56 -4.59
C PHE A 107 12.86 5.99 -3.16
N GLY A 108 11.81 6.09 -2.35
CA GLY A 108 11.93 6.41 -0.92
C GLY A 108 12.00 5.14 -0.07
N VAL A 109 13.03 5.02 0.78
CA VAL A 109 13.18 3.98 1.80
C VAL A 109 12.76 4.53 3.15
N ARG A 110 11.82 3.85 3.83
CA ARG A 110 11.36 4.26 5.16
C ARG A 110 12.21 3.67 6.27
N CYS A 111 12.46 2.37 6.18
CA CYS A 111 13.18 1.61 7.18
C CYS A 111 13.85 0.40 6.52
N LYS A 112 14.76 -0.24 7.25
CA LYS A 112 15.49 -1.43 6.80
C LYS A 112 15.30 -2.58 7.77
N ALA A 113 15.38 -3.81 7.29
CA ALA A 113 15.27 -4.99 8.14
C ALA A 113 16.31 -6.04 7.78
N ASN A 114 16.60 -6.92 8.75
CA ASN A 114 17.37 -8.12 8.47
C ASN A 114 16.46 -9.16 7.80
N GLY A 115 16.98 -9.79 6.76
CA GLY A 115 16.27 -10.81 6.00
C GLY A 115 17.22 -11.89 5.50
N GLU A 116 16.84 -12.48 4.37
CA GLU A 116 17.68 -13.47 3.70
C GLU A 116 19.05 -12.88 3.34
N ASN A 117 20.10 -13.68 3.53
CA ASN A 117 21.46 -13.30 3.18
C ASN A 117 21.69 -13.46 1.67
N ILE A 118 21.95 -12.35 0.99
CA ILE A 118 22.35 -12.33 -0.42
C ILE A 118 23.79 -11.86 -0.49
N SER A 119 24.71 -12.77 -0.86
CA SER A 119 26.13 -12.47 -1.06
C SER A 119 26.80 -11.79 0.15
N GLY A 120 26.45 -12.19 1.37
CA GLY A 120 26.98 -11.63 2.61
C GLY A 120 26.19 -10.45 3.16
N ASN A 121 25.22 -9.90 2.42
CA ASN A 121 24.37 -8.81 2.86
C ASN A 121 22.99 -9.32 3.29
N LYS A 122 22.60 -9.03 4.54
CA LYS A 122 21.31 -9.41 5.13
C LYS A 122 20.30 -8.27 5.16
N VAL A 123 20.66 -7.08 4.70
CA VAL A 123 19.83 -5.88 4.82
C VAL A 123 18.87 -5.78 3.63
N TRP A 124 17.62 -5.46 3.95
CA TRP A 124 16.54 -5.24 2.99
C TRP A 124 15.86 -3.90 3.29
N ASP A 125 15.50 -3.20 2.22
CA ASP A 125 15.01 -1.81 2.25
C ASP A 125 13.50 -1.82 2.02
N TRP A 126 12.73 -1.27 2.95
CA TRP A 126 11.28 -1.16 2.83
C TRP A 126 10.88 0.12 2.11
N ILE A 127 10.08 -0.04 1.05
CA ILE A 127 9.68 1.03 0.16
C ILE A 127 8.17 1.24 0.33
N PRO A 128 7.71 2.18 1.17
CA PRO A 128 6.28 2.34 1.47
C PRO A 128 5.46 2.71 0.24
N GLY A 129 6.03 3.50 -0.69
CA GLY A 129 5.35 3.88 -1.93
C GLY A 129 5.02 2.70 -2.83
N TRP A 130 5.75 1.59 -2.71
CA TRP A 130 5.53 0.38 -3.49
C TRP A 130 4.97 -0.78 -2.66
N GLY A 131 5.10 -0.71 -1.33
CA GLY A 131 4.73 -1.77 -0.41
C GLY A 131 5.49 -3.06 -0.70
N CYS A 132 6.81 -2.97 -0.85
CA CYS A 132 7.69 -4.11 -1.08
C CYS A 132 9.13 -3.84 -0.59
N TRP A 133 9.91 -4.90 -0.56
CA TRP A 133 11.29 -4.96 -0.08
C TRP A 133 12.27 -5.17 -1.23
N ILE A 134 13.40 -4.48 -1.18
CA ILE A 134 14.54 -4.69 -2.08
C ILE A 134 15.76 -5.03 -1.24
N ALA A 135 16.61 -5.95 -1.71
CA ALA A 135 17.87 -6.22 -1.02
C ALA A 135 18.83 -5.02 -1.16
N ALA A 136 19.38 -4.55 -0.05
CA ALA A 136 20.26 -3.36 0.02
C ALA A 136 21.51 -3.49 -0.85
N ILE A 137 21.93 -4.72 -1.18
CA ILE A 137 23.04 -4.97 -2.10
C ILE A 137 22.79 -4.41 -3.52
N ASN A 138 21.52 -4.19 -3.88
CA ASN A 138 21.11 -3.68 -5.19
C ASN A 138 20.86 -2.17 -5.20
N THR A 139 21.05 -1.49 -4.07
CA THR A 139 20.83 -0.05 -3.93
C THR A 139 22.17 0.69 -3.90
N ASN A 140 22.15 2.00 -4.12
CA ASN A 140 23.36 2.79 -4.10
C ASN A 140 24.02 2.82 -2.71
N SER A 141 25.34 2.99 -2.70
CA SER A 141 26.07 3.21 -1.46
C SER A 141 25.46 4.37 -0.64
N GLY A 142 25.41 4.19 0.67
CA GLY A 142 24.84 5.17 1.60
C GLY A 142 23.32 5.24 1.64
N CYS A 143 22.59 4.37 0.92
CA CYS A 143 21.13 4.27 1.04
C CYS A 143 20.74 4.04 2.52
N GLU A 144 21.37 3.04 3.15
CA GLU A 144 21.06 2.61 4.52
C GLU A 144 21.53 3.55 5.64
N THR A 145 22.29 4.59 5.31
CA THR A 145 22.78 5.57 6.28
C THR A 145 21.64 6.45 6.77
N GLY A 146 21.38 6.42 8.08
CA GLY A 146 20.29 7.19 8.71
C GLY A 146 18.90 6.59 8.51
N VAL A 147 18.79 5.46 7.81
CA VAL A 147 17.55 4.69 7.69
C VAL A 147 17.36 3.87 8.97
N PRO A 148 16.23 4.03 9.70
CA PRO A 148 15.96 3.27 10.92
C PRO A 148 15.65 1.81 10.63
N TRP A 149 15.75 0.95 11.64
CA TRP A 149 15.31 -0.44 11.52
C TRP A 149 13.77 -0.53 11.59
N CYS A 150 13.19 -1.36 10.73
CA CYS A 150 11.93 -2.02 11.01
C CYS A 150 12.25 -3.28 11.86
#